data_AF-A0A7J5VH45-F1
#
_entry.id   AF-A0A7J5VH45-F1
#
_cell.length_a   1.000
_cell.length_b   1.000
_cell.length_c   1.000
_cell.angle_alpha   90.00
_cell.angle_beta   90.00
_cell.angle_gamma   90.00
#
_symmetry.space_group_name_H-M   'P 1'
#
loop_
_entity.id
_entity.type
_entity.pdbx_description
1 polymer ?
#
loop_
_entity_poly.entity_id
_entity_poly.type
_entity_poly.pdbx_seq_one_letter_code
_entity_poly.pdbx_strand_id
1 'polypeptide(L)'
;MIFFLKKAFNLTLEARQVKIQTMNKLEDSLNKIAENILYLDEASLTSLWEKYKAKMENFSFSPEWEKSAVIFSIINAIRVKNAIFNEQMLKKQKTEEAPPPQSRSDKPTLRLVK
;
A
#
# COMPACT_ATOMS: atom_id res chain seq x y z
N MET A 1 34.70 -37.59 16.31
CA MET A 1 33.84 -36.51 16.85
C MET A 1 33.96 -35.20 16.07
N ILE A 2 35.18 -34.67 15.85
CA ILE A 2 35.41 -33.38 15.14
C ILE A 2 34.83 -33.35 13.71
N PHE A 3 34.96 -34.44 12.95
CA PHE A 3 34.41 -34.53 11.58
C PHE A 3 32.88 -34.38 11.54
N PHE A 4 32.19 -34.99 12.50
CA PHE A 4 30.73 -34.88 12.62
C PHE A 4 30.29 -33.47 12.97
N LEU A 5 31.01 -32.79 13.88
CA LEU A 5 30.75 -31.40 14.23
C LEU A 5 30.96 -30.46 13.03
N LYS A 6 32.04 -30.66 12.27
CA LYS A 6 32.31 -29.88 11.05
C LYS A 6 31.23 -30.07 9.98
N LYS A 7 30.75 -31.30 9.81
CA LYS A 7 29.63 -31.60 8.89
C LYS A 7 28.33 -30.94 9.32
N ALA A 8 27.94 -31.06 10.60
CA ALA A 8 26.73 -30.43 11.12
C ALA A 8 26.76 -28.89 11.02
N PHE A 9 27.92 -28.28 11.29
CA PHE A 9 28.11 -26.83 11.14
C PHE A 9 27.93 -26.37 9.69
N ASN A 10 28.55 -27.06 8.73
CA ASN A 10 28.38 -26.74 7.31
C ASN A 10 26.93 -26.89 6.84
N LEU A 11 26.21 -27.96 7.23
CA LEU A 11 24.78 -28.10 6.91
C LEU A 11 23.96 -26.92 7.46
N THR A 12 24.30 -26.43 8.64
CA THR A 12 23.60 -25.30 9.28
C THR A 12 23.86 -23.99 8.53
N LEU A 13 25.09 -23.79 8.03
CA LEU A 13 25.44 -22.63 7.20
C LEU A 13 24.71 -22.66 5.86
N GLU A 14 24.69 -23.80 5.17
CA GLU A 14 23.96 -23.96 3.90
C GLU A 14 22.47 -23.67 4.07
N ALA A 15 21.83 -24.23 5.11
CA ALA A 15 20.41 -23.96 5.40
C ALA A 15 20.14 -22.48 5.66
N ARG A 16 21.06 -21.77 6.33
CA ARG A 16 20.98 -20.33 6.54
C ARG A 16 21.10 -19.55 5.22
N GLN A 17 22.05 -19.91 4.37
CA GLN A 17 22.25 -19.26 3.07
C GLN A 17 21.04 -19.46 2.15
N VAL A 18 20.49 -20.68 2.09
CA VAL A 18 19.25 -20.97 1.34
C VAL A 18 18.11 -20.10 1.86
N LYS A 19 17.93 -19.99 3.18
CA LYS A 19 16.88 -19.14 3.77
C LYS A 19 17.03 -17.67 3.36
N ILE A 20 18.25 -17.12 3.43
CA ILE A 20 18.53 -15.73 3.02
C ILE A 20 18.21 -15.54 1.54
N GLN A 21 18.64 -16.47 0.68
CA GLN A 21 18.36 -16.42 -0.74
C GLN A 21 16.85 -16.48 -1.04
N THR A 22 16.10 -17.31 -0.31
CA THR A 22 14.63 -17.39 -0.44
C THR A 22 13.96 -16.07 -0.03
N MET A 23 14.44 -15.42 1.04
CA MET A 23 13.90 -14.12 1.47
C MET A 23 14.16 -13.02 0.44
N ASN A 24 15.37 -12.94 -0.12
CA ASN A 24 15.69 -11.96 -1.17
C ASN A 24 14.79 -12.16 -2.42
N LYS A 25 14.58 -13.40 -2.85
CA LYS A 25 13.67 -13.70 -3.97
C LYS A 25 12.22 -13.30 -3.70
N LEU A 26 11.75 -13.45 -2.46
CA LEU A 26 10.42 -13.03 -2.05
C LEU A 26 10.31 -11.51 -2.10
N GLU A 27 11.30 -10.78 -1.60
CA GLU A 27 11.35 -9.32 -1.66
C GLU A 27 11.31 -8.80 -3.10
N ASP A 28 12.11 -9.39 -3.99
CA ASP A 28 12.07 -9.06 -5.43
C ASP A 28 10.69 -9.31 -6.04
N SER A 29 10.04 -10.40 -5.64
CA SER A 29 8.69 -10.74 -6.12
C SER A 29 7.65 -9.76 -5.59
N LEU A 30 7.76 -9.35 -4.33
CA LEU A 30 6.88 -8.35 -3.73
C LEU A 30 7.06 -6.98 -4.40
N ASN A 31 8.30 -6.58 -4.69
CA ASN A 31 8.59 -5.34 -5.43
C ASN A 31 7.93 -5.37 -6.82
N LYS A 32 8.07 -6.47 -7.57
CA LYS A 32 7.40 -6.63 -8.87
C LYS A 32 5.89 -6.59 -8.75
N ILE A 33 5.31 -7.21 -7.72
CA ILE A 33 3.87 -7.16 -7.46
C ILE A 33 3.44 -5.71 -7.18
N ALA A 34 4.20 -4.99 -6.34
CA ALA A 34 3.91 -3.60 -6.02
C ALA A 34 3.94 -2.72 -7.27
N GLU A 35 4.99 -2.81 -8.09
CA GLU A 35 5.08 -2.10 -9.37
C GLU A 35 3.87 -2.40 -10.25
N ASN A 36 3.57 -3.68 -10.48
CA ASN A 36 2.45 -4.10 -11.33
C ASN A 36 1.10 -3.57 -10.84
N ILE A 37 0.86 -3.59 -9.52
CA ILE A 37 -0.42 -3.14 -8.96
C ILE A 37 -0.54 -1.61 -8.99
N LEU A 38 0.57 -0.88 -8.86
CA LEU A 38 0.59 0.58 -8.99
C LEU A 38 0.20 1.07 -10.39
N TYR A 39 0.43 0.26 -11.44
CA TYR A 39 0.00 0.58 -12.80
C TYR A 39 -1.49 0.34 -13.07
N LEU A 40 -2.22 -0.35 -12.16
CA LEU A 40 -3.64 -0.62 -12.36
C LEU A 40 -4.49 0.61 -12.01
N ASP A 41 -5.47 0.88 -12.87
CA ASP A 41 -6.50 1.88 -12.60
C ASP A 41 -7.52 1.38 -11.56
N GLU A 42 -8.32 2.31 -11.04
CA GLU A 42 -9.27 2.03 -9.95
C GLU A 42 -10.42 1.10 -10.37
N ALA A 43 -10.83 1.11 -11.65
CA ALA A 43 -11.85 0.20 -12.16
C ALA A 43 -11.31 -1.23 -12.25
N SER A 44 -10.09 -1.40 -12.77
CA SER A 44 -9.38 -2.69 -12.78
C SER A 44 -9.21 -3.25 -11.37
N LEU A 45 -8.78 -2.43 -10.41
CA LEU A 45 -8.66 -2.84 -9.00
C LEU A 45 -10.00 -3.25 -8.38
N THR A 46 -11.08 -2.53 -8.70
CA THR A 46 -12.42 -2.83 -8.19
C THR A 46 -12.92 -4.19 -8.73
N SER A 47 -12.77 -4.45 -10.02
CA SER A 47 -13.16 -5.73 -10.63
C SER A 47 -12.41 -6.93 -10.03
N LEU A 48 -11.09 -6.79 -9.79
CA LEU A 48 -10.29 -7.81 -9.13
C LEU A 48 -10.72 -8.00 -7.68
N TRP A 49 -11.00 -6.91 -6.97
CA TRP A 49 -11.46 -6.96 -5.58
C TRP A 49 -12.75 -7.76 -5.45
N GLU A 50 -13.76 -7.51 -6.30
CA GLU A 50 -15.04 -8.24 -6.27
C GLU A 50 -14.83 -9.74 -6.50
N LYS A 51 -13.98 -10.10 -7.47
CA LYS A 51 -13.63 -11.49 -7.76
C LYS A 51 -13.03 -12.21 -6.57
N TYR A 52 -12.07 -11.59 -5.88
CA TYR A 52 -11.42 -12.21 -4.72
C TYR A 52 -12.27 -12.13 -3.44
N LYS A 53 -13.14 -11.12 -3.32
CA LYS A 53 -14.14 -11.05 -2.26
C LYS A 53 -15.08 -12.26 -2.30
N ALA A 54 -15.65 -12.57 -3.46
CA ALA A 54 -16.54 -13.72 -3.63
C ALA A 54 -15.85 -15.06 -3.29
N LYS A 55 -14.55 -15.18 -3.58
CA LYS A 55 -13.73 -16.33 -3.18
C LYS A 55 -13.48 -16.39 -1.68
N MET A 56 -13.32 -15.24 -1.04
CA MET A 56 -13.09 -15.14 0.40
C MET A 56 -14.34 -15.43 1.24
N GLU A 57 -15.52 -15.05 0.75
CA GLU A 57 -16.80 -15.29 1.41
C GLU A 57 -17.09 -16.79 1.60
N ASN A 58 -16.59 -17.64 0.70
CA ASN A 58 -16.72 -19.09 0.80
C ASN A 58 -15.45 -19.69 1.43
N PHE A 59 -15.42 -19.72 2.76
CA PHE A 59 -14.30 -20.27 3.52
C PHE A 59 -14.02 -21.75 3.18
N SER A 60 -12.75 -22.07 2.90
CA SER A 60 -12.26 -23.44 2.81
C SER A 60 -10.86 -23.55 3.41
N PHE A 61 -10.52 -24.73 3.95
CA PHE A 61 -9.16 -25.06 4.42
C PHE A 61 -8.20 -25.36 3.27
N SER A 62 -8.41 -24.74 2.10
CA SER A 62 -7.64 -25.04 0.90
C SER A 62 -6.55 -23.98 0.69
N PRO A 63 -5.38 -24.37 0.15
CA PRO A 63 -4.32 -23.42 -0.20
C PRO A 63 -4.80 -22.31 -1.16
N GLU A 64 -5.79 -22.60 -2.00
CA GLU A 64 -6.39 -21.64 -2.92
C GLU A 64 -7.18 -20.54 -2.20
N TRP A 65 -7.82 -20.88 -1.08
CA TRP A 65 -8.53 -19.90 -0.26
C TRP A 65 -7.54 -18.98 0.45
N GLU A 66 -6.48 -19.54 1.07
CA GLU A 66 -5.41 -18.75 1.67
C GLU A 66 -4.76 -17.80 0.65
N LYS A 67 -4.48 -18.29 -0.55
CA LYS A 67 -3.98 -17.47 -1.65
C LYS A 67 -4.95 -16.35 -2.02
N SER A 68 -6.25 -16.64 -2.06
CA SER A 68 -7.29 -15.65 -2.34
C SER A 68 -7.35 -14.58 -1.24
N ALA A 69 -7.15 -14.97 0.02
CA ALA A 69 -7.08 -14.06 1.17
C ALA A 69 -5.90 -13.09 1.09
N VAL A 70 -4.72 -13.59 0.72
CA VAL A 70 -3.52 -12.77 0.53
C VAL A 70 -3.73 -11.77 -0.59
N ILE A 71 -4.25 -12.20 -1.75
CA ILE A 71 -4.50 -11.32 -2.89
C ILE A 71 -5.55 -10.26 -2.54
N PHE A 72 -6.65 -10.65 -1.90
CA PHE A 72 -7.69 -9.73 -1.42
C PHE A 72 -7.10 -8.65 -0.50
N SER A 73 -6.26 -9.06 0.46
CA SER A 73 -5.62 -8.16 1.42
C SER A 73 -4.71 -7.13 0.74
N ILE A 74 -3.91 -7.56 -0.25
CA ILE A 74 -3.05 -6.66 -1.03
C ILE A 74 -3.90 -5.63 -1.78
N ILE A 75 -4.94 -6.06 -2.50
CA ILE A 75 -5.82 -5.15 -3.26
C ILE A 75 -6.50 -4.16 -2.31
N ASN A 76 -6.99 -4.63 -1.16
CA ASN A 76 -7.65 -3.79 -0.17
C ASN A 76 -6.71 -2.70 0.38
N ALA A 77 -5.47 -3.05 0.69
CA ALA A 77 -4.47 -2.09 1.15
C ALA A 77 -4.21 -0.98 0.12
N ILE A 78 -4.16 -1.31 -1.16
CA ILE A 78 -3.96 -0.34 -2.24
C ILE A 78 -5.17 0.58 -2.41
N ARG A 79 -6.39 0.06 -2.31
CA ARG A 79 -7.62 0.89 -2.34
C ARG A 79 -7.65 1.88 -1.18
N VAL A 80 -7.31 1.43 0.03
CA VAL A 80 -7.21 2.31 1.21
C VAL A 80 -6.14 3.38 1.00
N LYS A 81 -4.95 3.01 0.50
CA LYS A 81 -3.88 3.97 0.14
C LYS A 81 -4.40 5.01 -0.86
N ASN A 82 -5.10 4.58 -1.91
CA ASN A 82 -5.63 5.47 -2.94
C ASN A 82 -6.69 6.43 -2.38
N ALA A 83 -7.59 5.94 -1.52
CA ALA A 83 -8.58 6.78 -0.85
C ALA A 83 -7.93 7.87 0.02
N ILE A 84 -6.92 7.50 0.82
CA ILE A 84 -6.15 8.45 1.64
C ILE A 84 -5.44 9.46 0.74
N PHE A 85 -4.79 9.02 -0.34
CA PHE A 85 -4.09 9.92 -1.26
C PHE A 85 -5.04 10.93 -1.90
N ASN A 86 -6.20 10.48 -2.39
CA ASN A 86 -7.22 11.33 -2.99
C ASN A 86 -7.74 12.37 -1.98
N GLU A 87 -7.99 11.96 -0.73
CA GLU A 87 -8.41 12.87 0.33
C GLU A 87 -7.36 13.96 0.62
N GLN A 88 -6.08 13.58 0.70
CA GLN A 88 -4.99 14.52 0.95
C GLN A 88 -4.79 15.50 -0.22
N MET A 89 -4.95 15.03 -1.46
CA MET A 89 -4.89 15.89 -2.64
C MET A 89 -6.02 16.92 -2.67
N LEU A 90 -7.25 16.51 -2.36
CA LEU A 90 -8.40 17.42 -2.25
C LEU A 90 -8.21 18.47 -1.15
N LYS A 91 -7.63 18.08 -0.01
CA LYS A 91 -7.30 19.01 1.08
C LYS A 91 -6.30 20.07 0.64
N LYS A 92 -5.25 19.70 -0.10
CA LYS A 92 -4.26 20.65 -0.64
C LYS A 92 -4.89 21.65 -1.60
N GLN A 93 -5.70 21.18 -2.55
CA GLN A 93 -6.39 22.06 -3.51
C GLN A 93 -7.30 23.07 -2.80
N LYS A 94 -8.06 22.63 -1.78
CA LYS A 94 -8.91 23.51 -0.99
C LYS A 94 -8.13 24.57 -0.19
N THR A 95 -6.90 24.28 0.22
CA THR A 95 -6.02 25.24 0.89
C THR A 95 -5.43 26.26 -0.08
N GLU A 96 -5.15 25.87 -1.33
CA GLU A 96 -4.63 26.77 -2.37
C GLU A 96 -5.72 27.69 -2.97
N GLU A 97 -6.98 27.26 -3.00
CA GLU A 97 -8.11 28.09 -3.45
C GLU A 97 -8.68 29.04 -2.38
N ALA A 98 -8.19 28.97 -1.14
CA ALA A 98 -8.60 29.93 -0.12
C ALA A 98 -8.00 31.31 -0.45
N PRO A 99 -8.82 32.36 -0.70
CA PRO A 99 -8.29 33.67 -1.01
C PRO A 99 -7.45 34.16 0.19
N PRO A 100 -6.33 34.87 -0.06
CA PRO A 100 -5.49 35.37 1.02
C PRO A 100 -6.36 36.20 1.97
N PRO A 101 -6.15 36.10 3.30
CA PRO A 101 -6.90 36.89 4.26
C PRO A 101 -6.66 38.36 3.88
N GLN A 102 -7.72 39.02 3.41
CA GLN A 102 -7.70 40.45 3.11
C GLN A 102 -7.27 41.14 4.40
N SER A 103 -6.01 41.58 4.44
CA SER A 103 -5.56 42.50 5.47
C SER A 103 -6.53 43.67 5.42
N ARG A 104 -7.16 43.93 6.57
CA ARG A 104 -8.10 45.03 6.73
C ARG A 104 -7.30 46.30 6.45
N SER A 105 -7.38 46.78 5.20
CA SER A 105 -6.86 48.07 4.81
C SER A 105 -7.60 49.10 5.66
N ASP A 106 -6.88 49.67 6.62
CA ASP A 106 -7.18 50.97 7.19
C ASP A 106 -7.63 51.91 6.07
N LYS A 107 -8.90 52.28 6.09
CA LYS A 107 -9.41 53.41 5.32
C LYS A 107 -10.17 54.31 6.29
N PRO A 108 -9.77 55.58 6.44
CA PRO A 108 -10.46 56.49 7.33
C PRO A 108 -11.87 56.77 6.79
N THR A 109 -12.87 56.56 7.63
CA THR A 109 -14.28 56.78 7.31
C THR A 109 -14.54 58.27 7.08
N LEU A 110 -14.70 58.68 5.81
CA LEU A 110 -15.19 60.01 5.48
C LEU A 110 -16.66 60.12 5.92
N ARG A 111 -16.95 61.10 6.79
CA ARG A 111 -18.30 61.40 7.26
C ARG A 111 -19.00 62.35 6.29
N LEU A 112 -20.22 62.01 5.92
CA LEU A 112 -21.08 62.88 5.10
C LEU A 112 -21.57 64.05 5.96
N VAL A 113 -21.21 65.27 5.56
CA VAL A 113 -21.72 66.52 6.15
C VAL A 113 -22.99 66.90 5.41
N LYS A 114 -24.04 67.24 6.15
CA LYS A 114 -25.35 67.65 5.64
C LYS A 114 -25.43 69.18 5.53
#